data_AF-A0A183PQW9-F1
#
_entry.id   AF-A0A183PQW9-F1
#
_cell.length_a   1.000
_cell.length_b   1.000
_cell.length_c   1.000
_cell.angle_alpha   90.00
_cell.angle_beta   90.00
_cell.angle_gamma   90.00
#
_symmetry.space_group_name_H-M   'P 1'
#
loop_
_entity.id
_entity.type
_entity.pdbx_description
1 polymer ?
#
loop_
_entity_poly.entity_id
_entity_poly.type
_entity_poly.pdbx_seq_one_letter_code
_entity_poly.pdbx_strand_id
1 'polypeptide(L)'
;MNEEKKGWFKSKLVDIANQYFVSSTPKSNILSKEHLIALRNIKQNNEVMILQPDKGSGVVLMNTADYVAKMKSILDDQLRFKVDKS
;
A
#
# COMPACT_ATOMS: atom_id res chain seq x y z
N MET A 1 -24.97 -3.71 -46.12
CA MET A 1 -23.67 -3.44 -45.49
C MET A 1 -22.61 -4.10 -46.37
N ASN A 2 -21.62 -3.33 -46.87
CA ASN A 2 -20.61 -3.83 -47.83
C ASN A 2 -19.69 -4.87 -47.14
N GLU A 3 -19.43 -6.00 -47.79
CA GLU A 3 -18.55 -7.07 -47.28
C GLU A 3 -17.13 -6.58 -47.01
N GLU A 4 -16.63 -5.60 -47.76
CA GLU A 4 -15.33 -4.98 -47.48
C GLU A 4 -15.30 -4.25 -46.13
N LYS A 5 -16.39 -3.56 -45.79
CA LYS A 5 -16.51 -2.86 -44.49
C LYS A 5 -16.53 -3.85 -43.33
N LYS A 6 -17.16 -5.02 -43.54
CA LYS A 6 -17.20 -6.11 -42.56
C LYS A 6 -15.82 -6.77 -42.40
N GLY A 7 -15.11 -6.99 -43.51
CA GLY A 7 -13.73 -7.49 -43.50
C GLY A 7 -12.78 -6.54 -42.77
N TRP A 8 -12.81 -5.25 -43.14
CA TRP A 8 -12.02 -4.21 -42.47
C TRP A 8 -12.29 -4.15 -40.97
N PHE A 9 -13.56 -4.18 -40.56
CA PHE A 9 -13.94 -4.13 -39.16
C PHE A 9 -13.40 -5.32 -38.36
N LYS A 10 -13.50 -6.54 -38.92
CA LYS A 10 -12.93 -7.75 -38.29
C LYS A 10 -11.42 -7.65 -38.16
N SER A 11 -10.72 -7.26 -39.22
CA SER A 11 -9.26 -7.07 -39.18
C SER A 11 -8.87 -6.03 -38.14
N LYS A 12 -9.64 -4.93 -38.01
CA LYS A 12 -9.34 -3.90 -37.01
C LYS A 12 -9.52 -4.37 -35.58
N LEU A 13 -10.55 -5.20 -35.30
CA LEU A 13 -10.73 -5.79 -33.98
C LEU A 13 -9.60 -6.75 -33.61
N VAL A 14 -9.17 -7.58 -34.55
CA VAL A 14 -8.04 -8.52 -34.34
C VAL A 14 -6.73 -7.76 -34.10
N ASP A 15 -6.48 -6.72 -34.89
CA ASP A 15 -5.31 -5.83 -34.74
C ASP A 15 -5.26 -5.20 -33.34
N ILE A 16 -6.38 -4.63 -32.86
CA ILE A 16 -6.47 -4.03 -31.52
C ILE A 16 -6.24 -5.08 -30.43
N ALA A 17 -6.85 -6.27 -30.53
CA ALA A 17 -6.68 -7.33 -29.54
C ALA A 17 -5.24 -7.83 -29.48
N ASN A 18 -4.62 -8.06 -30.63
CA ASN A 18 -3.21 -8.45 -30.72
C ASN A 18 -2.30 -7.33 -30.19
N GLN A 19 -2.56 -6.07 -30.51
CA GLN A 19 -1.79 -4.95 -29.99
C GLN A 19 -1.90 -4.88 -28.46
N TYR A 20 -3.08 -5.07 -27.88
CA TYR A 20 -3.24 -5.12 -26.42
C TYR A 20 -2.47 -6.28 -25.77
N PHE A 21 -2.50 -7.46 -26.39
CA PHE A 21 -1.81 -8.63 -25.87
C PHE A 21 -0.28 -8.55 -26.00
N VAL A 22 0.21 -8.02 -27.13
CA VAL A 22 1.64 -7.97 -27.46
C VAL A 22 2.31 -6.72 -26.91
N SER A 23 1.59 -5.59 -26.81
CA SER A 23 2.15 -4.41 -26.17
C SER A 23 2.25 -4.67 -24.67
N SER A 24 3.48 -4.73 -24.17
CA SER A 24 3.73 -4.57 -22.74
C SER A 24 3.17 -3.22 -22.35
N THR A 25 1.98 -3.20 -21.74
CA THR A 25 1.49 -2.00 -21.06
C THR A 25 2.62 -1.57 -20.14
N PRO A 26 3.14 -0.33 -20.26
CA PRO A 26 4.14 0.14 -19.32
C PRO A 26 3.50 -0.01 -17.95
N LYS A 27 3.94 -0.99 -17.17
CA LYS A 27 3.62 -1.07 -15.75
C LYS A 27 4.41 0.07 -15.15
N SER A 28 3.92 1.30 -15.30
CA SER A 28 4.38 2.43 -14.52
C SER A 28 4.01 2.07 -13.09
N ASN A 29 4.94 1.39 -12.43
CA ASN A 29 4.79 1.12 -11.03
C ASN A 29 4.72 2.50 -10.35
N ILE A 30 3.65 2.74 -9.60
CA ILE A 30 3.47 4.00 -8.86
C ILE A 30 4.69 4.24 -7.95
N LEU A 31 5.35 3.15 -7.53
CA LEU A 31 6.58 3.16 -6.77
C LEU A 31 7.80 3.01 -7.69
N SER A 32 8.68 4.01 -7.65
CA SER A 32 10.01 3.94 -8.24
C SER A 32 10.92 3.00 -7.44
N LYS A 33 12.11 2.71 -7.97
CA LYS A 33 13.11 1.90 -7.25
C LYS A 33 13.54 2.58 -5.94
N GLU A 34 13.68 3.90 -5.96
CA GLU A 34 14.05 4.72 -4.81
C GLU A 34 12.99 4.64 -3.72
N HIS A 35 11.70 4.69 -4.08
CA HIS A 35 10.60 4.47 -3.14
C HIS A 35 10.67 3.08 -2.48
N LEU A 36 10.95 2.04 -3.26
CA LEU A 36 11.07 0.68 -2.73
C LEU A 36 12.27 0.51 -1.77
N ILE A 37 13.38 1.18 -2.08
CA ILE A 37 14.56 1.19 -1.20
C ILE A 37 14.23 1.92 0.10
N ALA A 38 13.60 3.10 0.02
CA ALA A 38 13.19 3.85 1.20
C ALA A 38 12.24 3.04 2.11
N LEU A 39 11.26 2.35 1.53
CA LEU A 39 10.35 1.47 2.28
C LEU A 39 11.09 0.31 2.96
N ARG A 40 12.08 -0.29 2.31
CA ARG A 40 12.93 -1.33 2.93
C ARG A 40 13.74 -0.78 4.10
N ASN A 41 14.33 0.41 3.93
CA ASN A 41 15.11 1.05 4.98
C ASN A 41 14.24 1.39 6.20
N ILE A 42 13.02 1.91 5.99
CA ILE A 42 12.07 2.17 7.08
C ILE A 42 11.70 0.87 7.79
N LYS A 43 11.42 -0.20 7.04
CA LYS A 43 11.09 -1.52 7.62
C LYS A 43 12.24 -2.10 8.46
N GLN A 44 13.48 -1.79 8.11
CA GLN A 44 14.67 -2.25 8.83
C GLN A 44 15.05 -1.36 10.02
N ASN A 45 14.46 -0.16 10.13
CA ASN A 45 14.73 0.76 11.22
C ASN A 45 13.91 0.39 12.46
N ASN A 46 14.58 -0.14 13.49
CA ASN A 46 13.95 -0.53 14.76
C ASN A 46 13.49 0.66 15.62
N GLU A 47 13.95 1.87 15.31
CA GLU A 47 13.53 3.10 16.00
C GLU A 47 12.13 3.57 15.58
N VAL A 48 11.58 2.98 14.51
CA VAL A 48 10.27 3.34 13.96
C VAL A 48 9.34 2.13 14.03
N MET A 49 8.18 2.34 14.65
CA MET A 49 7.10 1.37 14.73
C MET A 49 6.07 1.63 13.64
N ILE A 50 5.67 0.57 12.93
CA ILE A 50 4.63 0.61 11.90
C ILE A 50 3.42 -0.13 12.46
N LEU A 51 2.29 0.57 12.60
CA LEU A 51 1.07 0.04 13.18
C LEU A 51 -0.12 0.22 12.24
N GLN A 52 -1.12 -0.64 12.40
CA GLN A 52 -2.42 -0.47 11.77
C GLN A 52 -3.21 0.61 12.51
N PRO A 53 -3.86 1.56 11.81
CA PRO A 53 -4.75 2.51 12.46
C PRO A 53 -6.02 1.83 12.98
N ASP A 54 -6.65 2.43 13.99
CA ASP A 54 -7.92 1.96 14.54
C ASP A 54 -9.06 2.00 13.50
N LYS A 55 -9.02 2.96 12.56
CA LYS A 55 -10.05 3.16 11.53
C LYS A 55 -9.44 3.52 10.18
N GLY A 56 -10.06 3.04 9.11
CA GLY A 56 -9.70 3.34 7.74
C GLY A 56 -8.51 2.54 7.21
N SER A 57 -8.07 2.88 5.99
CA SER A 57 -7.04 2.15 5.24
C SER A 57 -5.66 2.84 5.25
N GLY A 58 -5.30 3.43 6.40
CA GLY A 58 -4.01 4.12 6.58
C GLY A 58 -2.92 3.24 7.19
N VAL A 59 -1.78 3.87 7.48
CA VAL A 59 -0.69 3.29 8.28
C VAL A 59 -0.25 4.32 9.31
N VAL A 60 0.05 3.87 10.52
CA VAL A 60 0.58 4.73 11.59
C VAL A 60 2.08 4.50 11.70
N LEU A 61 2.84 5.59 11.70
CA LEU A 61 4.29 5.59 11.85
C LEU A 61 4.65 6.38 13.10
N MET A 62 5.35 5.76 14.04
CA MET A 62 5.72 6.41 15.31
C MET A 62 7.14 6.04 15.72
N ASN A 63 7.79 6.91 16.48
CA ASN A 63 9.03 6.54 17.15
C ASN A 63 8.73 5.45 18.21
N THR A 64 9.52 4.39 18.21
CA THR A 64 9.33 3.23 19.09
C THR A 64 9.47 3.61 20.56
N ALA A 65 10.47 4.42 20.91
CA ALA A 65 10.74 4.80 22.31
C ALA A 65 9.62 5.69 22.85
N ASP A 66 9.18 6.69 22.08
CA ASP A 66 8.09 7.59 22.46
C ASP A 66 6.77 6.84 22.64
N TYR A 67 6.46 5.92 21.73
CA TYR A 67 5.27 5.09 21.83
C TYR A 67 5.26 4.27 23.13
N VAL A 68 6.37 3.57 23.42
CA VAL A 68 6.49 2.75 24.63
C VAL A 68 6.42 3.62 25.89
N ALA A 69 7.10 4.76 25.92
CA ALA A 69 7.08 5.68 27.05
C ALA A 69 5.66 6.21 27.31
N LYS A 70 4.94 6.61 26.25
CA LYS A 70 3.57 7.11 26.38
C LYS A 70 2.60 6.01 26.81
N MET A 71 2.73 4.82 26.23
CA MET A 71 1.91 3.66 26.60
C MET A 71 2.06 3.33 28.08
N LYS A 72 3.30 3.23 28.59
CA LYS A 72 3.56 3.00 30.02
C LYS A 72 2.95 4.11 30.89
N SER A 73 3.17 5.37 30.52
CA SER A 73 2.60 6.51 31.23
C SER A 73 1.06 6.48 31.30
N ILE A 74 0.38 5.95 30.29
CA ILE A 74 -1.09 5.79 30.29
C ILE A 74 -1.50 4.64 31.20
N LEU A 75 -0.82 3.49 31.11
CA LEU A 75 -1.15 2.30 31.91
C LEU A 75 -0.88 2.51 33.41
N ASP A 76 0.13 3.30 33.76
CA ASP A 76 0.48 3.59 35.15
C ASP A 76 -0.48 4.61 35.81
N ASP A 77 -1.37 5.24 35.05
CA ASP A 77 -2.36 6.20 35.55
C ASP A 77 -3.42 5.52 36.42
N GLN A 78 -3.16 5.51 37.74
CA GLN A 78 -4.03 4.91 38.76
C GLN A 78 -5.37 5.67 38.95
N LEU A 79 -5.52 6.87 38.39
CA LEU A 79 -6.80 7.59 38.42
C LEU A 79 -7.75 7.08 37.33
N ARG A 80 -7.20 6.61 36.20
CA ARG A 80 -7.97 6.07 35.08
C ARG A 80 -8.10 4.56 35.11
N PHE A 81 -7.05 3.84 35.47
CA PHE A 81 -6.99 2.39 35.41
C PHE A 81 -6.73 1.82 36.81
N LYS A 82 -7.28 0.62 37.08
CA LYS A 82 -7.04 -0.11 38.32
C LYS A 82 -6.51 -1.49 37.97
N VAL A 83 -5.58 -1.99 38.77
CA VAL A 83 -5.06 -3.36 38.64
C VAL A 83 -6.21 -4.32 38.93
N ASP A 84 -6.49 -5.20 37.97
CA ASP A 84 -7.46 -6.26 38.16
C ASP A 84 -6.92 -7.28 39.17
N LYS A 85 -7.69 -7.54 40.22
CA LYS A 85 -7.35 -8.50 41.28
C LYS A 85 -8.20 -9.75 41.08
N SER A 86 -7.97 -10.42 39.95
CA SER A 86 -8.52 -11.74 39.65
C SER A 86 -7.71 -12.84 40.37
#